data_AF-A0A537L1E5-F1
#
_entry.id   AF-A0A537L1E5-F1
#
_cell.length_a   1.000
_cell.length_b   1.000
_cell.length_c   1.000
_cell.angle_alpha   90.00
_cell.angle_beta   90.00
_cell.angle_gamma   90.00
#
_symmetry.space_group_name_H-M   'P 1'
#
loop_
_entity.id
_entity.type
_entity.pdbx_description
1 polymer ?
#
loop_
_entity_poly.entity_id
_entity_poly.type
_entity_poly.pdbx_seq_one_letter_code
_entity_poly.pdbx_strand_id
1 'polypeptide(L)'
;MRQVETTGRTVEEAVGRAAGELGVERDDVDVEIVDPGARGMLGLGAREARVRVTLKGNPGAIAHTVMARLLQEMGLPGTVRV
;
A
#
# COMPACT_ATOMS: atom_id res chain seq x y z
N MET A 1 -2.27 -9.01 6.20
CA MET A 1 -2.03 -7.96 5.19
C MET A 1 -1.72 -6.68 5.95
N ARG A 2 -0.69 -5.93 5.55
CA ARG A 2 -0.33 -4.69 6.24
C ARG A 2 -1.18 -3.57 5.64
N GLN A 3 -2.00 -2.94 6.47
CA GLN A 3 -2.84 -1.80 6.09
C GLN A 3 -2.72 -0.70 7.14
N VAL A 4 -2.87 0.55 6.70
CA VAL A 4 -2.82 1.74 7.53
C VAL A 4 -4.00 2.63 7.16
N GLU A 5 -4.62 3.25 8.16
CA GLU A 5 -5.62 4.28 7.94
C GLU A 5 -5.08 5.63 8.37
N THR A 6 -5.17 6.61 7.49
CA THR A 6 -4.68 7.98 7.74
C THR A 6 -5.74 9.01 7.38
N THR A 7 -5.58 10.20 7.95
CA THR A 7 -6.35 11.38 7.57
C THR A 7 -5.45 12.47 7.00
N GLY A 8 -6.04 13.38 6.23
CA GLY A 8 -5.37 14.53 5.64
C GLY A 8 -6.36 15.60 5.19
N ARG A 9 -5.89 16.81 4.88
CA ARG A 9 -6.78 17.88 4.39
C ARG A 9 -7.36 17.55 3.01
N THR A 10 -6.67 16.68 2.27
CA THR A 10 -7.11 16.11 1.00
C THR A 10 -6.85 14.61 0.97
N VAL A 11 -7.51 13.91 0.06
CA VAL A 11 -7.25 12.49 -0.22
C VAL A 11 -5.78 12.28 -0.58
N GLU A 12 -5.19 13.11 -1.45
CA GLU A 12 -3.75 13.08 -1.75
C GLU A 12 -2.87 13.14 -0.51
N GLU A 13 -3.13 14.07 0.42
CA GLU A 13 -2.32 14.23 1.63
C GLU A 13 -2.43 12.99 2.52
N ALA A 14 -3.64 12.45 2.67
CA ALA A 14 -3.88 11.25 3.45
C ALA A 14 -3.15 10.03 2.84
N VAL A 15 -3.23 9.84 1.53
CA VAL A 15 -2.53 8.75 0.82
C VAL A 15 -1.02 8.88 0.93
N GLY A 16 -0.48 10.09 0.79
CA GLY A 16 0.96 10.33 0.95
C GLY A 16 1.47 9.97 2.36
N ARG A 17 0.72 10.33 3.40
CA ARG A 17 1.03 9.93 4.79
C ARG A 17 1.00 8.41 4.95
N ALA A 18 -0.04 7.75 4.44
CA ALA A 18 -0.17 6.30 4.56
C ALA A 18 0.94 5.53 3.84
N ALA A 19 1.31 5.95 2.62
CA ALA A 19 2.43 5.37 1.87
C ALA A 19 3.76 5.58 2.62
N GLY A 20 3.98 6.77 3.19
CA GLY A 20 5.14 7.06 4.03
C GLY A 20 5.22 6.19 5.29
N GLU A 21 4.10 5.95 5.97
CA GLU A 21 4.04 5.06 7.14
C GLU A 21 4.28 3.59 6.78
N LEU A 22 3.84 3.17 5.60
CA LEU A 22 4.12 1.83 5.07
C LEU A 22 5.55 1.70 4.54
N GLY A 23 6.24 2.81 4.26
CA GLY A 23 7.60 2.85 3.72
C GLY A 23 7.67 2.37 2.27
N VAL A 24 6.61 2.59 1.49
CA VAL A 24 6.49 2.11 0.11
C VAL A 24 6.04 3.22 -0.83
N GLU A 25 6.24 2.99 -2.13
CA GLU A 25 5.75 3.88 -3.17
C GLU A 25 4.23 3.77 -3.32
N ARG A 26 3.63 4.84 -3.87
CA ARG A 26 2.17 4.94 -4.06
C ARG A 26 1.63 3.89 -5.03
N ASP A 27 2.48 3.36 -5.90
CA ASP A 27 2.12 2.32 -6.87
C ASP A 27 2.04 0.93 -6.25
N ASP A 28 2.71 0.71 -5.11
CA ASP A 28 2.76 -0.58 -4.38
C ASP A 28 1.61 -0.76 -3.38
N VAL A 29 0.61 0.12 -3.43
CA VAL A 29 -0.52 0.10 -2.48
C VAL A 29 -1.87 0.18 -3.18
N ASP A 30 -2.85 -0.48 -2.59
CA ASP A 30 -4.27 -0.32 -2.89
C ASP A 30 -4.85 0.76 -1.96
N VAL A 31 -5.58 1.71 -2.52
CA VAL A 31 -6.14 2.86 -1.80
C VAL A 31 -7.66 2.77 -1.81
N GLU A 32 -8.24 2.77 -0.62
CA GLU A 32 -9.68 2.87 -0.38
C GLU A 32 -9.99 4.23 0.27
N ILE A 33 -10.88 5.01 -0.34
CA ILE A 33 -11.34 6.29 0.23
C ILE A 33 -12.48 5.98 1.20
N VAL A 34 -12.22 6.12 2.50
CA VAL A 34 -13.20 5.88 3.57
C VAL A 34 -14.11 7.10 3.74
N ASP A 35 -13.53 8.30 3.67
CA ASP A 35 -14.26 9.56 3.65
C ASP A 35 -13.51 10.54 2.74
N PRO A 36 -14.15 11.10 1.69
CA PRO A 36 -13.50 12.09 0.83
C PRO A 36 -13.21 13.41 1.55
N GLY A 37 -13.73 13.61 2.76
CA GLY A 37 -13.69 14.86 3.50
C GLY A 37 -14.69 15.88 2.95
N ALA A 38 -14.59 17.12 3.42
CA ALA A 38 -15.38 18.22 2.90
C ALA A 38 -14.56 19.50 2.88
N ARG A 39 -14.56 20.21 1.75
CA ARG A 39 -14.03 21.58 1.67
C ARG A 39 -15.16 22.53 2.05
N GLY A 40 -15.16 22.95 3.31
CA GLY A 40 -16.00 24.07 3.75
C GLY A 40 -15.60 25.39 3.08
N MET A 41 -16.36 26.45 3.32
CA MET A 41 -16.03 27.79 2.80
C MET A 41 -14.98 28.43 3.71
N LEU A 42 -13.82 28.80 3.16
CA LEU A 42 -12.72 29.43 3.91
C LEU A 42 -12.25 28.64 5.15
N GLY A 43 -12.28 27.30 5.10
CA GLY A 43 -11.88 26.42 6.20
C GLY A 43 -12.93 26.22 7.29
N LEU A 44 -14.04 26.96 7.26
CA LEU A 44 -15.15 26.78 8.19
C LEU A 44 -16.00 25.58 7.76
N GLY A 45 -16.11 24.59 8.63
CA GLY A 45 -16.82 23.32 8.34
C GLY A 45 -16.03 22.34 7.49
N ALA A 46 -14.71 22.53 7.34
CA ALA A 46 -13.86 21.55 6.65
C ALA A 46 -13.73 20.26 7.47
N ARG A 47 -13.83 19.12 6.79
CA ARG A 47 -13.59 17.78 7.37
C ARG A 47 -12.41 17.14 6.66
N GLU A 48 -11.54 16.50 7.43
CA GLU A 48 -10.42 15.76 6.87
C GLU A 48 -10.90 14.59 6.01
N ALA A 49 -10.18 14.33 4.92
CA ALA A 49 -10.32 13.12 4.16
C ALA A 49 -9.68 11.96 4.93
N ARG A 50 -10.30 10.79 4.89
CA ARG A 50 -9.80 9.54 5.47
C ARG A 50 -9.62 8.50 4.38
N VAL A 51 -8.46 7.86 4.37
CA VAL A 51 -8.15 6.76 3.46
C VAL A 51 -7.65 5.55 4.22
N ARG A 52 -7.92 4.37 3.67
CA ARG A 52 -7.30 3.11 4.06
C ARG A 52 -6.37 2.70 2.93
N VAL A 53 -5.12 2.45 3.27
CA VAL A 53 -4.11 2.03 2.31
C VAL A 53 -3.61 0.65 2.69
N THR A 54 -3.67 -0.27 1.75
CA THR A 54 -3.25 -1.66 1.91
C THR A 54 -2.06 -1.93 1.01
N LEU A 55 -1.00 -2.52 1.56
CA LEU A 55 0.13 -2.95 0.74
C LEU A 55 -0.33 -3.99 -0.28
N LYS A 56 -0.09 -3.75 -1.57
CA LYS A 56 -0.34 -4.75 -2.61
C LYS A 56 0.49 -5.97 -2.30
N GLY A 57 -0.17 -7.11 -2.15
CA GLY A 57 0.55 -8.37 -2.18
C GLY A 57 1.22 -8.52 -3.54
N ASN A 58 2.44 -9.04 -3.57
CA ASN A 58 3.04 -9.54 -4.80
C ASN A 58 3.13 -11.08 -4.72
N PRO A 59 2.05 -11.81 -5.06
CA PRO A 59 2.04 -13.27 -5.04
C PRO A 59 3.14 -13.86 -5.93
N GLY A 60 3.47 -13.19 -7.04
CA GLY A 60 4.55 -13.59 -7.94
C GLY A 60 5.93 -13.54 -7.26
N ALA A 61 6.23 -12.45 -6.57
CA ALA A 61 7.46 -12.32 -5.78
C ALA A 61 7.52 -13.37 -4.65
N ILE A 62 6.41 -13.61 -3.95
CA ILE A 62 6.33 -14.64 -2.91
C ILE A 62 6.59 -16.03 -3.52
N ALA A 63 5.90 -16.37 -4.62
CA ALA A 63 6.08 -17.64 -5.31
C ALA A 63 7.53 -17.82 -5.78
N HIS A 64 8.13 -16.76 -6.32
CA HIS A 64 9.54 -16.76 -6.70
C HIS A 64 10.46 -17.03 -5.52
N THR A 65 10.31 -16.32 -4.42
CA THR A 65 11.15 -16.50 -3.22
C THR A 65 11.03 -17.91 -2.66
N VAL A 66 9.81 -18.43 -2.55
CA VAL A 66 9.57 -19.80 -2.07
C VAL A 66 10.20 -20.82 -3.01
N MET A 67 9.99 -20.68 -4.32
CA MET A 67 10.45 -21.66 -5.28
C MET A 67 11.97 -21.63 -5.49
N ALA A 68 12.57 -20.43 -5.48
CA ALA A 68 14.02 -20.28 -5.49
C ALA A 68 14.66 -20.95 -4.26
N ARG A 69 14.06 -20.79 -3.07
CA ARG A 69 14.53 -21.45 -1.86
C ARG A 69 14.42 -22.97 -1.93
N LEU A 70 13.30 -23.49 -2.44
CA LEU A 70 13.12 -24.94 -2.59
C LEU A 70 14.15 -25.55 -3.55
N LEU A 71 14.38 -24.93 -4.71
CA LEU A 71 15.40 -25.40 -5.66
C LEU A 71 16.79 -25.44 -5.02
N GLN A 72 17.14 -24.41 -4.24
CA GLN A 72 18.41 -24.34 -3.52
C GLN A 72 18.56 -25.46 -2.48
N GLU A 73 17.55 -25.68 -1.63
CA GLU A 73 17.56 -26.73 -0.60
C GLU A 73 17.56 -28.14 -1.21
N MET A 74 16.92 -28.31 -2.38
CA MET A 74 16.92 -29.56 -3.13
C MET A 74 18.20 -29.79 -3.94
N GLY A 75 19.14 -28.83 -3.96
CA GLY A 75 20.36 -28.91 -4.76
C GLY A 75 20.12 -28.91 -6.27
N LEU A 76 18.98 -28.39 -6.72
CA LEU A 76 18.60 -28.35 -8.13
C LEU A 76 19.04 -27.01 -8.75
N PRO A 77 19.95 -27.01 -9.73
CA PRO A 77 20.26 -25.78 -10.46
C PRO A 77 19.06 -25.37 -11.32
N GLY A 78 18.57 -24.14 -11.14
CA GLY A 78 17.43 -23.63 -11.88
C GLY A 78 17.21 -22.13 -11.67
N THR A 79 16.41 -21.52 -12.53
CA THR A 79 16.03 -20.11 -12.45
C THR A 79 14.51 -19.98 -12.45
N VAL A 80 13.95 -19.32 -11.44
CA VAL A 80 12.53 -18.99 -11.38
C VAL A 80 12.34 -17.61 -12.02
N ARG A 81 11.35 -17.47 -12.90
CA ARG A 81 11.00 -16.19 -13.54
C ARG A 81 9.55 -15.88 -13.24
N VAL A 82 9.26 -14.60 -12.97
CA VAL A 82 7.93 -14.04 -12.73
C VAL A 82 7.59 -13.11 -13.87
#